data_AF-A0A2C6MBY0-F1
#
_entry.id   AF-A0A2C6MBY0-F1
#
_cell.length_a   1.000
_cell.length_b   1.000
_cell.length_c   1.000
_cell.angle_alpha   90.00
_cell.angle_beta   90.00
_cell.angle_gamma   90.00
#
_symmetry.space_group_name_H-M   'P 1'
#
loop_
_entity.id
_entity.type
_entity.pdbx_description
1 polymer ?
#
loop_
_entity_poly.entity_id
_entity_poly.type
_entity_poly.pdbx_seq_one_letter_code
_entity_poly.pdbx_strand_id
1 'polypeptide(L)' 'MGEIKQPTGQVRDPAREAQVLAQVRRLAQHHGLSQDITETVYRILMDYFVDIQLNQVTSQTL' A
#
# COMPACT_ATOMS: atom_id res chain seq x y z
N MET A 1 -7.78 -4.26 17.49
CA MET A 1 -8.20 -5.44 16.70
C MET A 1 -7.51 -5.38 15.35
N GLY A 2 -6.31 -5.96 15.26
CA GLY A 2 -5.59 -6.15 14.01
C GLY A 2 -5.14 -7.60 13.99
N GLU A 3 -6.03 -8.50 13.58
CA GLU A 3 -5.67 -9.89 13.39
C GLU A 3 -4.72 -9.95 12.21
N ILE A 4 -3.45 -10.18 12.50
CA ILE A 4 -2.41 -10.36 11.50
C ILE A 4 -2.76 -11.66 10.78
N LYS A 5 -3.35 -11.53 9.58
CA LYS A 5 -3.60 -12.68 8.71
C LYS A 5 -2.26 -13.38 8.46
N GLN A 6 -2.27 -14.69 8.65
CA GLN A 6 -1.14 -15.60 8.48
C GLN A 6 -0.38 -15.29 7.19
N PRO A 7 0.95 -15.48 7.15
CA PRO A 7 1.79 -15.13 6.03
C PRO A 7 1.55 -16.13 4.89
N THR A 8 0.47 -15.95 4.13
CA THR A 8 0.54 -16.24 2.70
C THR A 8 1.64 -15.32 2.18
N GLY A 9 2.79 -15.86 1.76
CA GLY A 9 4.03 -15.13 1.42
C GLY A 9 3.94 -14.09 0.28
N GLN A 10 2.76 -13.53 0.03
CA GLN A 10 2.51 -12.41 -0.84
C GLN A 10 2.54 -11.11 -0.03
N VAL A 11 3.63 -10.35 -0.21
CA VAL A 11 3.76 -8.98 0.31
C VAL A 11 2.82 -8.00 -0.44
N ARG A 12 2.46 -8.31 -1.69
CA ARG A 12 1.56 -7.54 -2.56
C ARG A 12 0.17 -8.18 -2.59
N ASP A 13 -0.86 -7.35 -2.39
CA ASP A 13 -2.28 -7.69 -2.62
C ASP A 13 -2.89 -6.66 -3.58
N PRO A 14 -3.04 -7.00 -4.89
CA PRO A 14 -3.55 -6.07 -5.89
C PRO A 14 -4.97 -5.57 -5.61
N ALA A 15 -5.82 -6.41 -5.01
CA ALA A 15 -7.19 -6.02 -4.68
C ALA A 15 -7.17 -4.99 -3.55
N ARG A 16 -6.30 -5.18 -2.55
CA ARG A 16 -6.11 -4.22 -1.47
C ARG A 16 -5.54 -2.89 -1.97
N GLU A 17 -4.53 -2.93 -2.84
CA GLU A 17 -3.95 -1.71 -3.42
C GLU A 17 -4.99 -0.90 -4.19
N ALA A 18 -5.78 -1.56 -5.04
CA ALA A 18 -6.86 -0.91 -5.78
C ALA A 18 -7.90 -0.24 -4.85
N GLN A 19 -8.27 -0.91 -3.74
CA GLN A 19 -9.18 -0.33 -2.74
C GLN A 19 -8.60 0.93 -2.10
N VAL A 20 -7.32 0.91 -1.72
CA VAL A 20 -6.65 2.06 -1.11
C VAL A 20 -6.56 3.22 -2.11
N LEU A 21 -6.13 2.99 -3.35
CA LEU A 21 -6.04 4.04 -4.35
C LEU A 21 -7.41 4.66 -4.67
N ALA A 22 -8.47 3.85 -4.73
CA ALA A 22 -9.82 4.36 -4.89
C ALA A 22 -10.26 5.25 -3.71
N GLN A 23 -9.90 4.88 -2.48
CA GLN A 23 -10.17 5.69 -1.30
C GLN A 23 -9.38 7.01 -1.31
N VAL A 24 -8.11 6.96 -1.70
CA VAL A 24 -7.23 8.13 -1.80
C VAL A 24 -7.76 9.12 -2.83
N ARG A 25 -8.16 8.66 -4.02
CA ARG A 25 -8.78 9.52 -5.04
C ARG A 25 -10.04 10.23 -4.51
N ARG A 26 -10.92 9.51 -3.80
CA ARG A 26 -12.12 10.09 -3.18
C ARG A 26 -11.77 11.16 -2.14
N LEU A 27 -10.77 10.91 -1.30
CA LEU A 27 -10.30 11.88 -0.31
C LEU A 27 -9.68 13.11 -0.98
N ALA A 28 -8.84 12.91 -2.00
CA ALA A 28 -8.25 14.00 -2.76
C ALA A 28 -9.34 14.92 -3.34
N GLN A 29 -10.35 14.33 -3.99
CA GLN A 29 -11.50 15.08 -4.49
C GLN A 29 -12.23 15.84 -3.38
N HIS A 30 -12.51 15.19 -2.25
CA HIS A 30 -13.18 15.81 -1.11
C HIS A 30 -12.43 17.02 -0.54
N HIS A 31 -11.10 16.98 -0.54
CA HIS A 31 -10.23 18.04 -0.03
C HIS A 31 -9.81 19.06 -1.10
N GLY A 32 -10.33 18.97 -2.33
CA GLY A 32 -9.94 19.87 -3.43
C GLY A 32 -8.49 19.68 -3.90
N LEU A 33 -7.91 18.51 -3.66
CA LEU A 33 -6.58 18.13 -4.11
C LEU A 33 -6.65 17.41 -5.47
N SER A 34 -5.56 17.49 -6.23
CA SER A 34 -5.43 16.72 -7.46
C SER A 34 -5.43 15.22 -7.17
N GLN A 35 -6.38 14.50 -7.76
CA GLN A 35 -6.49 13.04 -7.63
C GLN A 35 -5.25 12.34 -8.21
N ASP A 36 -4.78 12.81 -9.37
CA ASP A 36 -3.64 12.21 -10.08
C ASP A 36 -2.34 12.36 -9.30
N ILE A 37 -2.08 13.55 -8.73
CA ILE A 37 -0.90 13.79 -7.89
C ILE A 37 -0.98 12.94 -6.63
N THR A 38 -2.13 12.92 -5.96
CA THR A 38 -2.30 12.20 -4.70
C THR A 38 -2.14 10.69 -4.90
N GLU A 39 -2.73 10.14 -5.96
CA GLU A 39 -2.51 8.73 -6.32
C GLU A 39 -1.05 8.43 -6.60
N THR A 40 -0.36 9.27 -7.37
CA THR A 40 1.06 9.07 -7.71
C THR A 40 1.92 9.00 -6.45
N VAL A 41 1.71 9.92 -5.50
CA VAL A 41 2.40 9.90 -4.20
C VAL A 41 2.11 8.60 -3.44
N TYR A 42 0.85 8.17 -3.39
CA TYR A 42 0.49 6.93 -2.70
C TYR A 42 1.09 5.69 -3.36
N ARG A 43 1.22 5.64 -4.68
CA ARG A 43 1.91 4.55 -5.37
C ARG A 43 3.38 4.46 -4.98
N ILE A 44 4.09 5.59 -4.94
CA ILE A 44 5.48 5.65 -4.49
C ILE A 44 5.61 5.14 -3.05
N LEU A 45 4.70 5.55 -2.15
CA LEU A 45 4.69 5.08 -0.77
C LEU A 45 4.43 3.57 -0.67
N MET A 46 3.47 3.04 -1.44
CA MET A 46 3.19 1.61 -1.49
C MET A 46 4.41 0.82 -1.93
N ASP A 47 5.07 1.25 -3.01
CA ASP A 47 6.28 0.62 -3.53
C ASP A 47 7.38 0.60 -2.46
N TYR A 48 7.62 1.73 -1.81
CA TYR A 48 8.60 1.83 -0.71
C TYR A 48 8.28 0.89 0.47
N PHE A 49 7.02 0.78 0.89
CA PHE A 49 6.64 -0.11 1.98
C PHE A 49 6.70 -1.59 1.60
N VAL A 50 6.47 -1.93 0.33
CA VAL A 50 6.67 -3.29 -0.18
C VAL A 50 8.16 -3.65 -0.12
N ASP A 51 9.05 -2.74 -0.53
CA ASP A 51 10.49 -2.95 -0.47
C ASP A 51 10.97 -3.17 0.98
N ILE A 52 10.48 -2.37 1.93
CA ILE A 52 10.77 -2.56 3.35
C ILE A 52 10.32 -3.95 3.83
N GLN A 53 9.10 -4.35 3.50
CA GLN A 53 8.55 -5.64 3.92
C GLN A 53 9.34 -6.81 3.33
N LEU A 54 9.70 -6.74 2.06
CA LEU A 54 10.54 -7.76 1.41
C LEU A 54 11.89 -7.88 2.12
N ASN A 55 12.58 -6.77 2.40
CA ASN A 55 13.87 -6.76 3.10
C ASN A 55 13.78 -7.33 4.53
N GLN A 56 12.67 -7.09 5.24
CA GLN A 56 12.44 -7.64 6.58
C GLN A 56 12.16 -9.15 6.55
N VAL A 57 11.36 -9.62 5.58
CA VAL A 57 11.10 -11.06 5.38
C VAL A 57 12.39 -11.79 5.02
N THR A 58 13.23 -11.22 4.15
CA THR A 58 14.54 -11.81 3.79
C THR A 58 15.48 -11.89 4.99
N SER A 59 15.47 -10.88 5.88
CA SER A 59 16.34 -10.84 7.07
C SER A 59 15.90 -11.79 8.19
N GLN A 60 14.61 -12.18 8.24
CA GLN A 60 14.10 -13.16 9.22
C GLN A 60 14.28 -14.62 8.80
N THR A 61 14.70 -14.87 7.55
CA THR A 61 14.81 -16.23 6.99
C THR A 61 16.27 -16.75 6.94
N LEU A 62 17.24 -15.94 7.41
CA LEU A 62 18.65 -16.33 7.58
C LEU A 62 18.96 -16.53 9.08
#